data_AF-A0A7M3XSW6-F1
#
_entry.id   AF-A0A7M3XSW6-F1
#
_cell.length_a   1.000
_cell.length_b   1.000
_cell.length_c   1.000
_cell.angle_alpha   90.00
_cell.angle_beta   90.00
_cell.angle_gamma   90.00
#
_symmetry.space_group_name_H-M   'P 1'
#
loop_
_entity.id
_entity.type
_entity.pdbx_description
1 polymer ?
#
loop_
_entity_poly.entity_id
_entity_poly.type
_entity_poly.pdbx_seq_one_letter_code
_entity_poly.pdbx_strand_id
1 'polypeptide(L)'
;RIKIVDIKASKGIGDRSGDYIEQLRMYAMLWWATHQRKEVVTDLEIWYLGANVVKPVEAPDIQKMTQMEAEIKQLWVQLKDNITSIEMFPANPSPLRGYSQGGVSQSPPENEVRCDRCDWSSICEGGVGTEYQQPAIEYHLPGLITPVTTVPFSQLNVRFNLSANIDSVIYHEGKPPEIKIIKDGYRAELEIKAEKNQDGLPTYPQGLSKDDIVYLQNVVITSNYRGKLTVKVDPISMITISSDGADYSDSLLNFRARWDIVGKMAYKFERSGIGRNGREWRRKGLVIFDGKQSIKVSGWANDWGHQYDMAEEGDIVLLSNLELDAWANQLRGQIGRNSRLDVVNPSTA
;
A
#
# COMPACT_ATOMS: atom_id res chain seq x y z
N ARG A 1 -25.37 -32.99 0.08
CA ARG A 1 -25.28 -32.21 -1.18
C ARG A 1 -25.06 -30.76 -0.79
N ILE A 2 -23.96 -30.15 -1.21
CA ILE A 2 -23.59 -28.77 -0.83
C ILE A 2 -23.73 -27.92 -2.07
N LYS A 3 -24.51 -26.84 -1.97
CA LYS A 3 -24.76 -25.88 -3.04
C LYS A 3 -24.30 -24.49 -2.60
N ILE A 4 -23.55 -23.81 -3.46
CA ILE A 4 -23.23 -22.39 -3.28
C ILE A 4 -23.97 -21.59 -4.34
N VAL A 5 -24.68 -20.55 -3.89
CA VAL A 5 -25.41 -19.62 -4.75
C VAL A 5 -24.82 -18.22 -4.58
N ASP A 6 -24.45 -17.59 -5.68
CA ASP A 6 -23.99 -16.21 -5.71
C ASP A 6 -25.06 -15.33 -6.37
N ILE A 7 -25.64 -14.42 -5.59
CA ILE A 7 -26.75 -13.58 -6.02
C ILE A 7 -26.19 -12.24 -6.51
N LYS A 8 -26.42 -11.93 -7.79
CA LYS A 8 -25.99 -10.68 -8.41
C LYS A 8 -27.17 -9.79 -8.74
N ALA A 9 -27.15 -8.57 -8.21
CA ALA A 9 -28.07 -7.49 -8.60
C ALA A 9 -27.70 -6.90 -9.97
N SER A 10 -27.54 -7.74 -10.99
CA SER A 10 -27.18 -7.35 -12.36
C SER A 10 -27.89 -8.23 -13.39
N LYS A 11 -27.81 -7.83 -14.67
CA LYS A 11 -28.29 -8.63 -15.81
C LYS A 11 -27.30 -9.69 -16.28
N GLY A 12 -26.09 -9.72 -15.72
CA GLY A 12 -25.03 -10.63 -16.18
C GLY A 12 -24.44 -10.28 -17.55
N ILE A 13 -24.47 -9.01 -17.95
CA ILE A 13 -23.95 -8.55 -19.24
C ILE A 13 -22.51 -8.01 -19.07
N GLY A 14 -21.65 -8.28 -20.05
CA GLY A 14 -20.32 -7.69 -20.15
C GLY A 14 -19.20 -8.47 -19.45
N ASP A 15 -17.98 -7.94 -19.54
CA ASP A 15 -16.74 -8.64 -19.17
C ASP A 15 -16.71 -9.18 -17.72
N ARG A 16 -17.30 -8.45 -16.76
CA ARG A 16 -17.34 -8.85 -15.34
C ARG A 16 -18.05 -10.19 -15.09
N SER A 17 -18.95 -10.62 -15.98
CA SER A 17 -19.67 -11.88 -15.82
C SER A 17 -18.76 -13.10 -15.87
N GLY A 18 -17.59 -12.99 -16.51
CA GLY A 18 -16.57 -14.04 -16.48
C GLY A 18 -15.94 -14.20 -15.09
N ASP A 19 -15.74 -13.10 -14.36
CA ASP A 19 -15.12 -13.14 -13.04
C ASP A 19 -16.02 -13.80 -12.00
N TYR A 20 -17.34 -13.69 -12.14
CA TYR A 20 -18.28 -14.36 -11.24
C TYR A 20 -18.19 -15.89 -11.32
N ILE A 21 -17.85 -16.43 -12.50
CA ILE A 21 -17.66 -17.87 -12.68
C ILE A 21 -16.42 -18.33 -11.90
N GLU A 22 -15.28 -17.65 -12.12
CA GLU A 22 -14.03 -18.00 -11.45
C GLU A 22 -14.09 -17.74 -9.94
N GLN A 23 -14.75 -16.67 -9.51
CA GLN A 23 -15.05 -16.38 -8.11
C GLN A 23 -15.84 -17.53 -7.46
N LEU A 24 -16.88 -18.02 -8.12
CA LEU A 24 -17.72 -19.08 -7.56
C LEU A 24 -16.99 -20.43 -7.47
N ARG A 25 -16.14 -20.74 -8.46
CA ARG A 25 -15.24 -21.91 -8.43
C ARG A 25 -14.20 -21.78 -7.31
N MET A 26 -13.68 -20.57 -7.07
CA MET A 26 -12.80 -20.29 -5.95
C MET A 26 -13.51 -20.51 -4.61
N TYR A 27 -14.79 -20.17 -4.48
CA TYR A 27 -15.57 -20.48 -3.27
C TYR A 27 -15.72 -21.98 -3.02
N ALA A 28 -15.93 -22.80 -4.06
CA ALA A 28 -15.93 -24.26 -3.91
C ALA A 28 -14.57 -24.79 -3.41
N MET A 29 -13.48 -24.29 -3.98
CA MET A 29 -12.12 -24.64 -3.56
C MET A 29 -11.84 -24.24 -2.11
N LEU A 30 -12.25 -23.02 -1.70
CA LEU A 30 -12.11 -22.55 -0.33
C LEU A 30 -12.95 -23.37 0.65
N TRP A 31 -14.19 -23.73 0.29
CA TRP A 31 -15.04 -24.60 1.10
C TRP A 31 -14.33 -25.93 1.35
N TRP A 32 -13.87 -26.58 0.28
CA TRP A 32 -13.16 -27.85 0.36
C TRP A 32 -11.91 -27.74 1.26
N ALA A 33 -11.06 -26.73 1.05
CA ALA A 33 -9.85 -26.53 1.83
C ALA A 33 -10.13 -26.29 3.33
N THR A 34 -11.14 -25.46 3.64
CA THR A 34 -11.49 -25.09 5.03
C THR A 34 -12.25 -26.19 5.77
N HIS A 35 -12.92 -27.09 5.07
CA HIS A 35 -13.61 -28.25 5.63
C HIS A 35 -12.74 -29.50 5.64
N GLN A 36 -11.44 -29.32 5.91
CA GLN A 36 -10.44 -30.39 6.04
C GLN A 36 -10.39 -31.31 4.82
N ARG A 37 -10.75 -30.80 3.63
CA ARG A 37 -10.80 -31.55 2.36
C ARG A 37 -11.78 -32.72 2.35
N LYS A 38 -12.74 -32.75 3.27
CA LYS A 38 -13.76 -33.82 3.41
C LYS A 38 -15.05 -33.51 2.69
N GLU A 39 -15.33 -32.25 2.42
CA GLU A 39 -16.58 -31.79 1.82
C GLU A 39 -16.33 -31.19 0.44
N VAL A 40 -17.12 -31.61 -0.55
CA VAL A 40 -17.04 -31.11 -1.92
C VAL A 40 -18.37 -30.46 -2.30
N VAL A 41 -18.29 -29.25 -2.83
CA VAL A 41 -19.45 -28.54 -3.38
C VAL A 41 -19.83 -29.20 -4.70
N THR A 42 -21.10 -29.59 -4.82
CA THR A 42 -21.60 -30.31 -5.99
C THR A 42 -22.38 -29.42 -6.94
N ASP A 43 -22.80 -28.23 -6.49
CA ASP A 43 -23.67 -27.34 -7.25
C ASP A 43 -23.26 -25.88 -7.05
N LEU A 44 -22.98 -25.20 -8.16
CA LEU A 44 -22.68 -23.79 -8.20
C LEU A 44 -23.70 -23.09 -9.09
N GLU A 45 -24.31 -22.02 -8.58
CA GLU A 45 -25.27 -21.22 -9.33
C GLU A 45 -24.99 -19.73 -9.16
N ILE A 46 -25.15 -18.97 -10.25
CA ILE A 46 -25.19 -17.51 -10.23
C ILE A 46 -26.63 -17.09 -10.51
N TRP A 47 -27.23 -16.32 -9.60
CA TRP A 47 -28.59 -15.81 -9.76
C TRP A 47 -28.55 -14.35 -10.21
N TYR A 48 -28.84 -14.12 -11.48
CA TYR A 48 -28.91 -12.77 -12.08
C TYR A 48 -30.29 -12.18 -11.89
N LEU A 49 -30.50 -11.45 -10.80
CA LEU A 49 -31.80 -10.88 -10.45
C LEU A 49 -32.33 -9.92 -11.52
N GLY A 50 -31.44 -9.12 -12.14
CA GLY A 50 -31.83 -8.16 -13.18
C GLY A 50 -32.26 -8.82 -14.49
N ALA A 51 -31.93 -10.10 -14.69
CA ALA A 51 -32.34 -10.91 -15.83
C ALA A 51 -33.44 -11.91 -15.49
N ASN A 52 -33.72 -12.13 -14.19
CA ASN A 52 -34.51 -13.26 -13.68
C ASN A 52 -34.00 -14.62 -14.21
N VAL A 53 -32.69 -14.83 -14.18
CA VAL A 53 -32.04 -16.04 -14.70
C VAL A 53 -31.16 -16.69 -13.63
N VAL A 54 -31.27 -18.02 -13.52
CA VAL A 54 -30.34 -18.87 -12.77
C VAL A 54 -29.35 -19.48 -13.76
N LYS A 55 -28.07 -19.16 -13.63
CA LYS A 55 -27.00 -19.73 -14.44
C LYS A 55 -26.27 -20.82 -13.64
N PRO A 56 -26.33 -22.10 -14.06
CA PRO A 56 -25.48 -23.12 -13.46
C PRO A 56 -24.01 -22.89 -13.84
N VAL A 57 -23.12 -23.21 -12.90
CA VAL A 57 -21.66 -23.19 -13.08
C VAL A 57 -21.13 -24.58 -12.75
N GLU A 58 -20.16 -25.04 -13.54
CA GLU A 58 -19.50 -26.30 -13.30
C GLU A 58 -18.64 -26.23 -12.03
N ALA A 59 -18.91 -27.13 -11.08
CA ALA A 59 -18.12 -27.23 -9.86
C ALA A 59 -16.73 -27.81 -10.19
N PRO A 60 -15.63 -27.20 -9.69
CA PRO A 60 -14.30 -27.76 -9.90
C PRO A 60 -14.16 -29.09 -9.17
N ASP A 61 -13.53 -30.08 -9.82
CA ASP A 61 -13.16 -31.32 -9.16
C ASP A 61 -11.97 -31.14 -8.21
N ILE A 62 -11.62 -32.19 -7.45
CA ILE A 62 -10.53 -32.17 -6.46
C ILE A 62 -9.19 -31.81 -7.12
N GLN A 63 -8.93 -32.31 -8.32
CA GLN A 63 -7.68 -32.03 -9.04
C GLN A 63 -7.60 -30.54 -9.38
N LYS A 64 -8.69 -29.97 -9.90
CA LYS A 64 -8.77 -28.54 -10.24
C LYS A 64 -8.69 -27.67 -9.00
N MET A 65 -9.38 -28.02 -7.92
CA MET A 65 -9.28 -27.29 -6.64
C MET A 65 -7.85 -27.28 -6.08
N THR A 66 -7.14 -28.41 -6.19
CA THR A 66 -5.72 -28.51 -5.79
C THR A 66 -4.83 -27.61 -6.66
N GLN A 67 -5.06 -27.60 -7.97
CA GLN A 67 -4.33 -26.74 -8.89
C GLN A 67 -4.57 -25.25 -8.59
N MET A 68 -5.82 -24.86 -8.37
CA MET A 68 -6.20 -23.48 -8.03
C MET A 68 -5.54 -23.01 -6.73
N GLU A 69 -5.50 -23.86 -5.69
CA GLU A 69 -4.80 -23.55 -4.44
C GLU A 69 -3.31 -23.31 -4.67
N ALA A 70 -2.66 -24.15 -5.48
CA ALA A 70 -1.25 -23.99 -5.83
C ALA A 70 -0.99 -22.71 -6.64
N GLU A 71 -1.82 -22.41 -7.64
CA GLU A 71 -1.74 -21.19 -8.46
C GLU A 71 -1.90 -19.93 -7.60
N ILE A 72 -2.89 -19.89 -6.70
CA ILE A 72 -3.12 -18.77 -5.80
C ILE A 72 -1.95 -18.60 -4.82
N LYS A 73 -1.43 -19.71 -4.25
CA LYS A 73 -0.27 -19.67 -3.38
C LYS A 73 0.97 -19.14 -4.12
N GLN A 74 1.20 -19.60 -5.34
CA GLN A 74 2.31 -19.13 -6.17
C GLN A 74 2.17 -17.64 -6.47
N LEU A 75 0.98 -17.18 -6.86
CA LEU A 75 0.72 -15.76 -7.08
C LEU A 75 0.95 -14.94 -5.81
N TRP A 76 0.50 -15.44 -4.65
CA TRP A 76 0.73 -14.77 -3.36
C TRP A 76 2.23 -14.64 -3.06
N VAL A 77 3.02 -15.70 -3.26
CA VAL A 77 4.48 -15.67 -3.09
C VAL A 77 5.10 -14.66 -4.05
N GLN A 78 4.73 -14.71 -5.34
CA GLN A 78 5.24 -13.77 -6.35
C GLN A 78 4.94 -12.30 -6.02
N LEU A 79 3.76 -12.01 -5.47
CA LEU A 79 3.36 -10.67 -5.05
C LEU A 79 4.06 -10.20 -3.77
N LYS A 80 4.55 -11.13 -2.94
CA LYS A 80 5.24 -10.82 -1.67
C LYS A 80 6.75 -10.73 -1.79
N ASP A 81 7.36 -11.56 -2.63
CA ASP A 81 8.82 -11.72 -2.67
C ASP A 81 9.51 -10.80 -3.69
N ASN A 82 8.80 -10.28 -4.69
CA ASN A 82 9.44 -9.64 -5.84
C ASN A 82 9.48 -8.10 -5.77
N ILE A 83 10.63 -7.55 -6.16
CA ILE A 83 10.76 -6.15 -6.57
C ILE A 83 9.94 -5.95 -7.84
N THR A 84 8.92 -5.10 -7.77
CA THR A 84 8.08 -4.78 -8.92
C THR A 84 8.80 -3.85 -9.89
N SER A 85 8.53 -4.02 -11.18
CA SER A 85 8.94 -3.11 -12.25
C SER A 85 7.77 -2.93 -13.20
N ILE A 86 7.63 -1.74 -13.80
CA ILE A 86 6.60 -1.46 -14.80
C ILE A 86 6.66 -2.43 -15.99
N GLU A 87 7.86 -2.92 -16.33
CA GLU A 87 8.08 -3.92 -17.39
C GLU A 87 7.37 -5.26 -17.12
N MET A 88 7.13 -5.61 -15.85
CA MET A 88 6.38 -6.82 -15.48
C MET A 88 4.87 -6.68 -15.71
N PHE A 89 4.39 -5.45 -15.94
CA PHE A 89 2.98 -5.11 -16.08
C PHE A 89 2.76 -4.31 -17.37
N PRO A 90 3.02 -4.91 -18.55
CA PRO A 90 2.86 -4.21 -19.81
C PRO A 90 1.42 -3.75 -19.98
N ALA A 91 1.22 -2.62 -20.67
CA ALA A 91 -0.10 -2.04 -20.89
C ALA A 91 -0.91 -2.75 -22.01
N ASN A 92 -0.74 -4.07 -22.12
CA ASN A 92 -1.38 -4.95 -23.09
C ASN A 92 -2.34 -5.90 -22.37
N PRO A 93 -3.48 -5.39 -21.84
CA PRO A 93 -4.43 -6.25 -21.13
C PRO A 93 -5.07 -7.27 -22.07
N SER A 94 -5.54 -8.39 -21.50
CA SER A 94 -6.37 -9.34 -22.22
C SER A 94 -7.65 -8.68 -22.76
N PRO A 95 -8.16 -9.15 -23.92
CA PRO A 95 -9.39 -8.62 -24.50
C PRO A 95 -10.57 -8.74 -23.53
N LEU A 96 -11.61 -7.94 -23.74
CA LEU A 96 -12.84 -8.06 -22.98
C LEU A 96 -13.54 -9.37 -23.32
N ARG A 97 -14.13 -10.02 -22.31
CA ARG A 97 -14.98 -11.19 -22.51
C ARG A 97 -16.40 -10.74 -22.89
N GLY A 98 -17.01 -11.46 -23.82
CA GLY A 98 -18.39 -11.23 -24.21
C GLY A 98 -19.37 -12.03 -23.36
N TYR A 99 -20.32 -11.35 -22.72
CA TYR A 99 -21.46 -12.00 -22.06
C TYR A 99 -22.78 -11.26 -22.34
N SER A 100 -23.79 -12.00 -22.75
CA SER A 100 -25.16 -11.50 -22.92
C SER A 100 -25.99 -11.71 -21.65
N GLN A 101 -27.27 -11.31 -21.67
CA GLN A 101 -28.15 -11.38 -20.52
C GLN A 101 -28.19 -12.80 -19.91
N GLY A 102 -28.12 -12.88 -18.58
CA GLY A 102 -28.01 -14.14 -17.85
C GLY A 102 -26.58 -14.71 -17.81
N GLY A 103 -25.58 -13.96 -18.25
CA GLY A 103 -24.19 -14.39 -18.24
C GLY A 103 -23.88 -15.46 -19.28
N VAL A 104 -24.61 -15.51 -20.40
CA VAL A 104 -24.33 -16.46 -21.48
C VAL A 104 -23.10 -15.98 -22.26
N SER A 105 -22.11 -16.85 -22.41
CA SER A 105 -20.88 -16.51 -23.14
C SER A 105 -21.19 -16.19 -24.60
N GLN A 106 -20.53 -15.16 -25.12
CA GLN A 106 -20.59 -14.75 -26.52
C GLN A 106 -19.21 -14.24 -26.96
N SER A 107 -19.07 -13.93 -28.26
CA SER A 107 -17.85 -13.33 -28.78
C SER A 107 -17.50 -12.03 -28.03
N PRO A 108 -16.20 -11.77 -27.78
CA PRO A 108 -15.71 -10.48 -27.31
C PRO A 108 -16.30 -9.31 -28.12
N PRO A 109 -16.58 -8.16 -27.49
CA PRO A 109 -16.90 -6.94 -28.22
C PRO A 109 -15.71 -6.50 -29.09
N GLU A 110 -15.96 -6.14 -30.36
CA GLU A 110 -14.90 -5.81 -31.32
C GLU A 110 -14.26 -4.43 -31.08
N ASN A 111 -15.05 -3.46 -30.62
CA ASN A 111 -14.65 -2.04 -30.52
C ASN A 111 -14.47 -1.55 -29.08
N GLU A 112 -14.44 -2.46 -28.10
CA GLU A 112 -14.22 -2.10 -26.70
C GLU A 112 -12.90 -2.68 -26.23
N VAL A 113 -12.03 -1.84 -25.66
CA VAL A 113 -10.78 -2.28 -25.04
C VAL A 113 -10.81 -2.06 -23.53
N ARG A 114 -10.03 -2.86 -22.80
CA ARG A 114 -10.04 -2.82 -21.33
C ARG A 114 -9.55 -1.48 -20.78
N CYS A 115 -8.61 -0.83 -21.48
CA CYS A 115 -8.02 0.44 -21.07
C CYS A 115 -9.03 1.59 -21.02
N ASP A 116 -10.10 1.58 -21.82
CA ASP A 116 -11.12 2.64 -21.84
C ASP A 116 -11.85 2.82 -20.50
N ARG A 117 -11.85 1.78 -19.66
CA ARG A 117 -12.48 1.76 -18.34
C ARG A 117 -11.49 1.56 -17.20
N CYS A 118 -10.20 1.69 -17.48
CA CYS A 118 -9.15 1.55 -16.49
C CYS A 118 -9.02 2.85 -15.69
N ASP A 119 -9.05 2.74 -14.36
CA ASP A 119 -8.83 3.89 -13.46
C ASP A 119 -7.44 4.54 -13.66
N TRP A 120 -6.51 3.83 -14.30
CA TRP A 120 -5.15 4.29 -14.58
C TRP A 120 -4.93 4.71 -16.03
N SER A 121 -5.99 4.78 -16.83
CA SER A 121 -5.92 5.13 -18.25
C SER A 121 -5.29 6.50 -18.52
N SER A 122 -5.44 7.46 -17.61
CA SER A 122 -4.85 8.81 -17.73
C SER A 122 -3.33 8.84 -17.66
N ILE A 123 -2.70 7.84 -17.03
CA ILE A 123 -1.25 7.81 -16.76
C ILE A 123 -0.50 6.65 -17.42
N CYS A 124 -1.24 5.67 -17.94
CA CYS A 124 -0.73 4.45 -18.55
C CYS A 124 -0.70 4.58 -20.08
N GLU A 125 0.35 4.05 -20.71
CA GLU A 125 0.55 4.06 -22.18
C GLU A 125 -0.53 3.30 -22.96
N GLY A 126 -1.17 2.30 -22.34
CA GLY A 126 -2.27 1.56 -22.95
C GLY A 126 -3.59 2.34 -22.94
N GLY A 127 -3.65 3.45 -22.19
CA GLY A 127 -4.77 4.39 -22.16
C GLY A 127 -4.45 5.66 -22.95
N VAL A 128 -4.75 6.82 -22.36
CA VAL A 128 -4.43 8.14 -22.93
C VAL A 128 -3.15 8.74 -22.33
N GLY A 129 -2.55 8.05 -21.35
CA GLY A 129 -1.32 8.47 -20.71
C GLY A 129 -0.10 8.25 -21.59
N THR A 130 1.00 8.91 -21.23
CA THR A 130 2.29 8.74 -21.89
C THR A 130 3.03 7.51 -21.39
N GLU A 131 3.93 6.98 -22.22
CA GLU A 131 4.93 6.00 -21.79
C GLU A 131 5.68 6.50 -20.55
N TYR A 132 6.00 5.57 -19.64
CA TYR A 132 6.78 5.91 -18.47
C TYR A 132 8.24 6.15 -18.85
N GLN A 133 8.74 7.33 -18.54
CA GLN A 133 10.16 7.67 -18.68
C GLN A 133 10.79 7.73 -17.30
N GLN A 134 11.96 7.11 -17.14
CA GLN A 134 12.71 7.26 -15.88
C GLN A 134 13.07 8.74 -15.67
N PRO A 135 12.72 9.33 -14.52
CA PRO A 135 13.12 10.69 -14.21
C PRO A 135 14.64 10.83 -14.14
N ALA A 136 15.14 12.03 -14.45
CA ALA A 136 16.53 12.40 -14.20
C ALA A 136 16.86 12.31 -12.70
N ILE A 137 18.14 12.12 -12.39
CA ILE A 137 18.64 12.06 -11.00
C ILE A 137 18.95 13.47 -10.47
N GLU A 138 19.28 14.43 -11.34
CA GLU A 138 19.67 15.79 -10.95
C GLU A 138 18.82 16.85 -11.66
N TYR A 139 18.40 17.88 -10.92
CA TYR A 139 17.57 18.98 -11.44
C TYR A 139 18.13 20.35 -11.07
N HIS A 140 18.19 21.25 -12.04
CA HIS A 140 18.49 22.66 -11.84
C HIS A 140 17.19 23.48 -11.80
N LEU A 141 16.73 23.80 -10.59
CA LEU A 141 15.47 24.53 -10.41
C LEU A 141 15.69 26.05 -10.45
N PRO A 142 14.79 26.81 -11.09
CA PRO A 142 14.79 28.26 -11.00
C PRO A 142 14.77 28.75 -9.55
N GLY A 143 15.68 29.68 -9.25
CA GLY A 143 15.82 30.28 -7.92
C GLY A 143 16.68 29.47 -6.93
N LEU A 144 17.15 28.28 -7.29
CA LEU A 144 18.16 27.54 -6.51
C LEU A 144 19.53 27.69 -7.15
N ILE A 145 20.55 27.92 -6.31
CA ILE A 145 21.95 28.05 -6.75
C ILE A 145 22.57 26.66 -6.97
N THR A 146 22.21 25.71 -6.11
CA THR A 146 22.70 24.32 -6.17
C THR A 146 21.65 23.42 -6.81
N PRO A 147 22.09 22.43 -7.63
CA PRO A 147 21.17 21.43 -8.14
C PRO A 147 20.58 20.58 -7.01
N VAL A 148 19.42 19.99 -7.29
CA VAL A 148 18.76 19.03 -6.42
C VAL A 148 19.04 17.62 -6.94
N THR A 149 19.75 16.82 -6.16
CA THR A 149 20.00 15.40 -6.47
C THR A 149 18.95 14.53 -5.79
N THR A 150 18.29 13.69 -6.56
CA THR A 150 17.17 12.85 -6.11
C THR A 150 17.63 11.42 -5.81
N VAL A 151 16.86 10.74 -4.95
CA VAL A 151 17.12 9.37 -4.55
C VAL A 151 15.98 8.47 -5.04
N PRO A 152 16.27 7.34 -5.71
CA PRO A 152 15.26 6.36 -6.09
C PRO A 152 14.51 5.83 -4.87
N PHE A 153 13.23 5.52 -5.02
CA PHE A 153 12.42 5.19 -3.84
C PHE A 153 12.91 3.90 -3.18
N SER A 154 13.47 2.97 -3.95
CA SER A 154 14.04 1.71 -3.45
C SER A 154 15.25 1.88 -2.53
N GLN A 155 15.88 3.06 -2.53
CA GLN A 155 17.01 3.38 -1.65
C GLN A 155 16.57 4.12 -0.38
N LEU A 156 15.29 4.46 -0.25
CA LEU A 156 14.76 5.12 0.94
C LEU A 156 14.60 4.10 2.07
N ASN A 157 15.40 4.27 3.13
CA ASN A 157 15.24 3.49 4.34
C ASN A 157 14.28 4.18 5.33
N VAL A 158 13.19 3.50 5.68
CA VAL A 158 12.16 3.97 6.64
C VAL A 158 11.92 2.98 7.78
N ARG A 159 12.62 1.84 7.76
CA ARG A 159 12.42 0.74 8.72
C ARG A 159 13.73 0.45 9.40
N PHE A 160 13.70 0.47 10.73
CA PHE A 160 14.90 0.35 11.55
C PHE A 160 14.76 -0.83 12.51
N ASN A 161 15.90 -1.44 12.81
CA ASN A 161 16.01 -2.53 13.78
C ASN A 161 17.00 -2.12 14.86
N LEU A 162 16.51 -1.89 16.09
CA LEU A 162 17.37 -1.42 17.18
C LEU A 162 17.02 -2.05 18.53
N SER A 163 18.02 -2.17 19.39
CA SER A 163 17.84 -2.43 20.82
C SER A 163 17.82 -1.12 21.60
N ALA A 164 16.90 -1.02 22.57
CA ALA A 164 16.80 0.13 23.46
C ALA A 164 16.34 -0.30 24.86
N ASN A 165 16.68 0.50 25.87
CA ASN A 165 16.20 0.30 27.23
C ASN A 165 14.86 1.00 27.42
N ILE A 166 13.97 0.39 28.19
CA ILE A 166 12.73 1.03 28.60
C ILE A 166 13.01 2.11 29.66
N ASP A 167 12.76 3.37 29.34
CA ASP A 167 12.89 4.51 30.27
C ASP A 167 11.66 4.62 31.20
N SER A 168 10.46 4.35 30.66
CA SER A 168 9.21 4.31 31.43
C SER A 168 8.11 3.54 30.71
N VAL A 169 7.21 2.90 31.46
CA VAL A 169 5.97 2.27 30.98
C VAL A 169 4.79 2.70 31.85
N ILE A 170 3.68 3.05 31.23
CA ILE A 170 2.41 3.31 31.91
C ILE A 170 1.33 2.45 31.25
N TYR A 171 0.71 1.57 32.03
CA TYR A 171 -0.39 0.73 31.56
C TYR A 171 -1.74 1.43 31.73
N HIS A 172 -2.61 1.22 30.75
CA HIS A 172 -3.98 1.72 30.77
C HIS A 172 -4.95 0.57 30.52
N GLU A 173 -6.09 0.57 31.20
CA GLU A 173 -7.13 -0.44 30.99
C GLU A 173 -7.72 -0.30 29.58
N GLY A 174 -7.74 -1.40 28.82
CA GLY A 174 -8.32 -1.47 27.48
C GLY A 174 -7.61 -0.65 26.40
N LYS A 175 -6.36 -0.23 26.63
CA LYS A 175 -5.55 0.54 25.65
C LYS A 175 -4.10 0.07 25.63
N PRO A 176 -3.36 0.31 24.53
CA PRO A 176 -1.91 0.11 24.51
C PRO A 176 -1.20 0.92 25.60
N PRO A 177 -0.09 0.41 26.17
CA PRO A 177 0.69 1.13 27.15
C PRO A 177 1.41 2.34 26.54
N GLU A 178 1.61 3.39 27.34
CA GLU A 178 2.53 4.48 26.99
C GLU A 178 3.94 4.05 27.34
N ILE A 179 4.83 3.95 26.35
CA ILE A 179 6.21 3.51 26.54
C ILE A 179 7.17 4.59 26.05
N LYS A 180 8.21 4.85 26.85
CA LYS A 180 9.38 5.64 26.44
C LYS A 180 10.61 4.77 26.51
N ILE A 181 11.47 4.94 25.51
CA ILE A 181 12.73 4.23 25.40
C ILE A 181 13.90 5.19 25.42
N ILE A 182 15.06 4.67 25.80
CA ILE A 182 16.35 5.38 25.74
C ILE A 182 17.40 4.51 25.07
N LYS A 183 18.14 5.10 24.12
CA LYS A 183 19.30 4.50 23.45
C LYS A 183 20.35 5.59 23.23
N ASP A 184 21.60 5.33 23.59
CA ASP A 184 22.74 6.25 23.39
C ASP A 184 22.49 7.67 23.95
N GLY A 185 21.71 7.79 25.03
CA GLY A 185 21.32 9.08 25.62
C GLY A 185 20.15 9.79 24.94
N TYR A 186 19.67 9.29 23.80
CA TYR A 186 18.49 9.81 23.10
C TYR A 186 17.23 9.10 23.57
N ARG A 187 16.15 9.88 23.75
CA ARG A 187 14.84 9.37 24.16
C ARG A 187 13.86 9.40 23.00
N ALA A 188 13.02 8.37 22.92
CA ALA A 188 11.90 8.33 21.99
C ALA A 188 10.62 7.81 22.67
N GLU A 189 9.47 8.24 22.16
CA GLU A 189 8.16 7.70 22.53
C GLU A 189 7.76 6.60 21.56
N LEU A 190 7.24 5.48 22.08
CA LEU A 190 6.66 4.43 21.25
C LEU A 190 5.18 4.72 20.99
N GLU A 191 4.83 4.84 19.71
CA GLU A 191 3.43 4.95 19.28
C GLU A 191 2.95 3.60 18.73
N ILE A 192 2.22 2.85 19.56
CA ILE A 192 1.56 1.61 19.14
C ILE A 192 0.36 1.97 18.26
N LYS A 193 0.50 1.79 16.94
CA LYS A 193 -0.56 2.03 15.96
C LYS A 193 -1.36 0.78 15.60
N ALA A 194 -0.79 -0.40 15.84
CA ALA A 194 -1.46 -1.67 15.67
C ALA A 194 -1.09 -2.59 16.82
N GLU A 195 -2.09 -3.14 17.51
CA GLU A 195 -1.87 -4.10 18.62
C GLU A 195 -1.52 -5.50 18.12
N LYS A 196 -1.92 -5.83 16.88
CA LYS A 196 -1.63 -7.09 16.22
C LYS A 196 -0.87 -6.86 14.92
N ASN A 197 0.09 -7.73 14.64
CA ASN A 197 0.83 -7.76 13.39
C ASN A 197 -0.02 -8.41 12.28
N GLN A 198 0.53 -8.45 11.06
CA GLN A 198 -0.12 -9.05 9.88
C GLN A 198 -0.49 -10.53 10.03
N ASP A 199 0.16 -11.25 10.96
CA ASP A 199 -0.08 -12.67 11.27
C ASP A 199 -1.03 -12.85 12.46
N GLY A 200 -1.55 -11.76 13.02
CA GLY A 200 -2.47 -11.76 14.16
C GLY A 200 -1.80 -11.88 15.53
N LEU A 201 -0.46 -11.86 15.60
CA LEU A 201 0.31 -11.90 16.85
C LEU A 201 0.41 -10.50 17.47
N PRO A 202 0.50 -10.38 18.81
CA PRO A 202 0.72 -9.09 19.47
C PRO A 202 1.99 -8.39 18.97
N THR A 203 1.93 -7.07 18.74
CA THR A 203 3.10 -6.27 18.30
C THR A 203 4.00 -5.85 19.45
N TYR A 204 3.55 -6.00 20.69
CA TYR A 204 4.34 -5.70 21.89
C TYR A 204 4.06 -6.73 22.99
N PRO A 205 5.06 -7.04 23.84
CA PRO A 205 4.90 -7.97 24.94
C PRO A 205 4.15 -7.33 26.11
N GLN A 206 3.47 -8.16 26.90
CA GLN A 206 2.88 -7.74 28.17
C GLN A 206 3.94 -7.79 29.29
N GLY A 207 3.77 -6.96 30.32
CA GLY A 207 4.63 -7.01 31.51
C GLY A 207 5.98 -6.31 31.37
N LEU A 208 6.19 -5.53 30.31
CA LEU A 208 7.33 -4.59 30.21
C LEU A 208 7.44 -3.71 31.45
N SER A 209 8.67 -3.58 31.94
CA SER A 209 9.08 -2.82 33.11
C SER A 209 10.20 -1.85 32.75
N LYS A 210 10.41 -0.86 33.62
CA LYS A 210 11.55 0.05 33.49
C LYS A 210 12.87 -0.74 33.49
N ASP A 211 13.82 -0.30 32.69
CA ASP A 211 15.16 -0.88 32.50
C ASP A 211 15.18 -2.22 31.73
N ASP A 212 14.03 -2.76 31.32
CA ASP A 212 13.98 -3.88 30.37
C ASP A 212 14.70 -3.51 29.06
N ILE A 213 15.41 -4.48 28.49
CA ILE A 213 16.01 -4.34 27.16
C ILE A 213 15.02 -4.91 26.14
N VAL A 214 14.63 -4.09 25.17
CA VAL A 214 13.74 -4.51 24.09
C VAL A 214 14.43 -4.42 22.75
N TYR A 215 14.10 -5.37 21.88
CA TYR A 215 14.40 -5.32 20.46
C TYR A 215 13.18 -4.79 19.70
N LEU A 216 13.40 -3.75 18.90
CA LEU A 216 12.42 -3.08 18.08
C LEU A 216 12.68 -3.46 16.64
N GLN A 217 11.84 -4.34 16.08
CA GLN A 217 11.97 -4.85 14.72
C GLN A 217 11.07 -4.08 13.76
N ASN A 218 11.60 -3.68 12.60
CA ASN A 218 10.90 -3.04 11.50
C ASN A 218 10.09 -1.78 11.92
N VAL A 219 10.58 -1.05 12.91
CA VAL A 219 9.90 0.15 13.41
C VAL A 219 10.16 1.36 12.51
N VAL A 220 9.25 2.34 12.54
CA VAL A 220 9.43 3.60 11.81
C VAL A 220 9.84 4.69 12.79
N ILE A 221 11.00 5.31 12.57
CA ILE A 221 11.47 6.42 13.38
C ILE A 221 11.10 7.73 12.68
N THR A 222 10.46 8.64 13.41
CA THR A 222 10.11 9.97 12.93
C THR A 222 10.47 11.02 13.98
N SER A 223 10.64 12.27 13.55
CA SER A 223 10.79 13.41 14.46
C SER A 223 9.73 14.46 14.17
N ASN A 224 9.27 15.13 15.22
CA ASN A 224 8.42 16.30 15.04
C ASN A 224 9.26 17.57 14.84
N TYR A 225 8.59 18.71 14.59
CA TYR A 225 9.24 20.01 14.39
C TYR A 225 10.06 20.51 15.59
N ARG A 226 9.89 19.93 16.79
CA ARG A 226 10.69 20.23 18.00
C ARG A 226 11.84 19.25 18.22
N GLY A 227 12.08 18.33 17.29
CA GLY A 227 13.11 17.29 17.39
C GLY A 227 12.75 16.13 18.34
N LYS A 228 11.52 16.06 18.86
CA LYS A 228 11.09 14.91 19.67
C LYS A 228 10.98 13.69 18.75
N LEU A 229 11.66 12.61 19.12
CA LEU A 229 11.64 11.34 18.41
C LEU A 229 10.43 10.49 18.80
N THR A 230 9.85 9.86 17.79
CA THR A 230 8.75 8.91 17.92
C THR A 230 9.08 7.67 17.12
N VAL A 231 8.94 6.51 17.74
CA VAL A 231 9.08 5.20 17.13
C VAL A 231 7.69 4.60 16.97
N LYS A 232 7.23 4.41 15.73
CA LYS A 232 5.90 3.88 15.44
C LYS A 232 5.96 2.36 15.29
N VAL A 233 4.99 1.69 15.89
CA VAL A 233 4.79 0.24 15.81
C VAL A 233 3.49 -0.01 15.06
N ASP A 234 3.61 -0.52 13.84
CA ASP A 234 2.50 -0.81 12.93
C ASP A 234 2.39 -2.32 12.65
N PRO A 235 1.49 -2.79 11.77
CA PRO A 235 1.26 -4.22 11.58
C PRO A 235 2.45 -5.06 11.09
N ILE A 236 3.56 -4.45 10.67
CA ILE A 236 4.78 -5.17 10.27
C ILE A 236 5.94 -4.98 11.25
N SER A 237 5.72 -4.19 12.30
CA SER A 237 6.67 -3.93 13.37
C SER A 237 6.45 -4.93 14.52
N MET A 238 7.50 -5.21 15.29
CA MET A 238 7.38 -6.04 16.48
C MET A 238 8.34 -5.57 17.56
N ILE A 239 7.88 -5.54 18.81
CA ILE A 239 8.71 -5.38 19.99
C ILE A 239 8.87 -6.76 20.63
N THR A 240 10.08 -7.14 20.97
CA THR A 240 10.36 -8.32 21.79
C THR A 240 11.26 -7.97 22.96
N ILE A 241 11.12 -8.69 24.08
CA ILE A 241 12.10 -8.63 25.16
C ILE A 241 13.39 -9.28 24.66
N SER A 242 14.52 -8.60 24.84
CA SER A 242 15.83 -9.13 24.50
C SER A 242 16.54 -9.52 25.80
N SER A 243 16.92 -10.79 25.95
CA SER A 243 17.75 -11.24 27.07
C SER A 243 19.21 -10.82 26.93
N ASP A 244 19.61 -10.52 25.69
CA ASP A 244 20.99 -10.31 25.32
C ASP A 244 21.09 -8.87 24.79
N GLY A 245 22.09 -8.11 25.24
CA GLY A 245 22.41 -6.78 24.73
C GLY A 245 22.97 -6.83 23.30
N ALA A 246 22.32 -7.59 22.41
CA ALA A 246 22.68 -7.69 21.02
C ALA A 246 22.77 -6.29 20.43
N ASP A 247 23.94 -6.01 19.87
CA ASP A 247 24.27 -4.74 19.28
C ASP A 247 23.67 -4.71 17.87
N TYR A 248 22.48 -4.15 17.76
CA TYR A 248 21.84 -3.90 16.48
C TYR A 248 22.35 -2.56 15.94
N SER A 249 22.66 -2.52 14.64
CA SER A 249 23.41 -1.42 14.02
C SER A 249 22.68 -0.07 13.98
N ASP A 250 21.36 -0.05 14.13
CA ASP A 250 20.60 1.20 14.05
C ASP A 250 20.54 1.92 15.39
N SER A 251 20.84 3.22 15.38
CA SER A 251 20.56 4.16 16.46
C SER A 251 19.29 4.96 16.19
N LEU A 252 18.78 5.64 17.22
CA LEU A 252 17.65 6.57 17.12
C LEU A 252 17.93 7.77 16.19
N LEU A 253 19.19 7.98 15.79
CA LEU A 253 19.61 9.02 14.86
C LEU A 253 19.94 8.52 13.44
N ASN A 254 19.88 7.21 13.18
CA ASN A 254 20.22 6.66 11.86
C ASN A 254 19.24 7.08 10.76
N PHE A 255 18.04 7.55 11.11
CA PHE A 255 17.08 8.02 10.12
C PHE A 255 17.53 9.37 9.56
N ARG A 256 17.78 9.43 8.25
CA ARG A 256 17.87 10.72 7.56
C ARG A 256 16.46 11.28 7.46
N ALA A 257 16.23 12.43 8.09
CA ALA A 257 14.90 13.02 8.19
C ALA A 257 14.36 13.56 6.86
N ARG A 258 15.24 13.91 5.90
CA ARG A 258 14.87 14.70 4.71
C ARG A 258 15.47 14.16 3.44
N TRP A 259 14.63 13.95 2.44
CA TRP A 259 14.99 13.37 1.16
C TRP A 259 14.44 14.19 0.00
N ASP A 260 15.18 14.20 -1.09
CA ASP A 260 14.73 14.73 -2.37
C ASP A 260 14.42 13.54 -3.28
N ILE A 261 13.20 13.51 -3.83
CA ILE A 261 12.71 12.39 -4.62
C ILE A 261 11.94 12.89 -5.83
N VAL A 262 11.84 12.07 -6.87
CA VAL A 262 11.11 12.40 -8.08
C VAL A 262 10.32 11.19 -8.57
N GLY A 263 9.14 11.42 -9.13
CA GLY A 263 8.33 10.37 -9.73
C GLY A 263 7.19 10.93 -10.57
N LYS A 264 6.56 10.03 -11.34
CA LYS A 264 5.36 10.34 -12.12
C LYS A 264 4.15 10.39 -11.21
N MET A 265 3.36 11.46 -11.28
CA MET A 265 2.17 11.63 -10.47
C MET A 265 1.04 10.74 -10.98
N ALA A 266 0.51 9.91 -10.08
CA ALA A 266 -0.63 9.06 -10.38
C ALA A 266 -1.95 9.81 -10.16
N TYR A 267 -2.15 10.38 -8.96
CA TYR A 267 -3.36 11.13 -8.62
C TYR A 267 -3.14 12.01 -7.38
N LYS A 268 -4.02 13.01 -7.21
CA LYS A 268 -4.12 13.83 -6.00
C LYS A 268 -5.26 13.34 -5.10
N PHE A 269 -5.15 13.62 -3.81
CA PHE A 269 -6.21 13.35 -2.85
C PHE A 269 -6.28 14.44 -1.78
N GLU A 270 -7.46 14.58 -1.19
CA GLU A 270 -7.72 15.52 -0.11
C GLU A 270 -8.44 14.83 1.04
N ARG A 271 -8.17 15.29 2.27
CA ARG A 271 -8.92 14.92 3.47
C ARG A 271 -9.19 16.15 4.30
N SER A 272 -10.38 16.26 4.83
CA SER A 272 -10.76 17.33 5.75
C SER A 272 -11.68 16.81 6.84
N GLY A 273 -11.83 17.59 7.90
CA GLY A 273 -12.74 17.27 8.99
C GLY A 273 -12.62 18.24 10.14
N ILE A 274 -13.32 17.95 11.24
CA ILE A 274 -13.30 18.74 12.47
C ILE A 274 -12.46 17.98 13.51
N GLY A 275 -11.47 18.64 14.09
CA GLY A 275 -10.61 18.09 15.13
C GLY A 275 -11.31 18.01 16.48
N ARG A 276 -10.70 17.30 17.44
CA ARG A 276 -11.21 17.22 18.83
C ARG A 276 -11.33 18.58 19.53
N ASN A 277 -10.58 19.58 19.06
CA ASN A 277 -10.63 20.96 19.54
C ASN A 277 -11.68 21.82 18.80
N GLY A 278 -12.54 21.21 17.97
CA GLY A 278 -13.55 21.91 17.18
C GLY A 278 -13.00 22.67 15.97
N ARG A 279 -11.69 22.65 15.71
CA ARG A 279 -11.09 23.35 14.57
C ARG A 279 -11.13 22.47 13.33
N GLU A 280 -11.46 23.08 12.20
CA GLU A 280 -11.32 22.43 10.91
C GLU A 280 -9.85 22.10 10.62
N TRP A 281 -9.62 20.94 10.04
CA TRP A 281 -8.35 20.54 9.48
C TRP A 281 -8.53 20.15 8.02
N ARG A 282 -7.53 20.48 7.21
CA ARG A 282 -7.48 20.14 5.78
C ARG A 282 -6.08 19.67 5.44
N ARG A 283 -6.01 18.52 4.78
CA ARG A 283 -4.78 17.89 4.30
C ARG A 283 -4.92 17.57 2.83
N LYS A 284 -3.90 17.92 2.07
CA LYS A 284 -3.76 17.59 0.65
C LYS A 284 -2.64 16.56 0.49
N GLY A 285 -2.66 15.85 -0.62
CA GLY A 285 -1.64 14.87 -0.94
C GLY A 285 -1.69 14.40 -2.39
N LEU A 286 -0.70 13.60 -2.74
CA LEU A 286 -0.57 12.97 -4.04
C LEU A 286 0.11 11.61 -3.90
N VAL A 287 -0.06 10.77 -4.92
CA VAL A 287 0.71 9.53 -5.06
C VAL A 287 1.59 9.66 -6.29
N ILE A 288 2.88 9.37 -6.13
CA ILE A 288 3.84 9.29 -7.24
C ILE A 288 4.52 7.93 -7.26
N PHE A 289 5.05 7.55 -8.43
CA PHE A 289 5.80 6.30 -8.63
C PHE A 289 7.07 6.53 -9.45
N ASP A 290 8.08 5.69 -9.18
CA ASP A 290 9.39 5.70 -9.87
C ASP A 290 9.56 4.51 -10.83
N GLY A 291 8.45 3.90 -11.24
CA GLY A 291 8.41 2.74 -12.11
C GLY A 291 8.68 1.41 -11.39
N LYS A 292 9.13 1.44 -10.13
CA LYS A 292 9.32 0.25 -9.30
C LYS A 292 8.39 0.23 -8.11
N GLN A 293 8.19 1.36 -7.46
CA GLN A 293 7.33 1.48 -6.29
C GLN A 293 6.60 2.83 -6.27
N SER A 294 5.58 2.93 -5.42
CA SER A 294 4.85 4.17 -5.19
C SER A 294 5.12 4.72 -3.80
N ILE A 295 5.05 6.04 -3.67
CA ILE A 295 5.06 6.74 -2.40
C ILE A 295 3.82 7.62 -2.29
N LYS A 296 3.16 7.53 -1.14
CA LYS A 296 2.02 8.39 -0.82
C LYS A 296 2.49 9.58 0.00
N VAL A 297 2.37 10.78 -0.57
CA VAL A 297 2.84 12.02 0.06
C VAL A 297 1.65 12.86 0.51
N SER A 298 1.70 13.37 1.74
CA SER A 298 0.64 14.20 2.30
C SER A 298 1.20 15.35 3.12
N GLY A 299 0.41 16.41 3.32
CA GLY A 299 0.79 17.54 4.16
C GLY A 299 -0.43 18.35 4.58
N TRP A 300 -0.24 19.32 5.45
CA TRP A 300 -1.30 20.32 5.69
C TRP A 300 -1.56 21.10 4.42
N ALA A 301 -2.81 21.48 4.15
CA ALA A 301 -3.15 22.16 2.91
C ALA A 301 -2.32 23.45 2.67
N ASN A 302 -1.93 24.14 3.75
CA ASN A 302 -1.15 25.38 3.70
C ASN A 302 0.36 25.16 3.53
N ASP A 303 0.86 23.93 3.66
CA ASP A 303 2.29 23.61 3.46
C ASP A 303 2.60 23.33 1.98
N TRP A 304 1.57 23.17 1.14
CA TRP A 304 1.74 22.96 -0.30
C TRP A 304 1.93 24.29 -1.04
N GLY A 305 2.93 24.35 -1.91
CA GLY A 305 3.16 25.50 -2.79
C GLY A 305 2.27 25.49 -4.04
N HIS A 306 2.27 26.60 -4.79
CA HIS A 306 1.42 26.80 -5.98
C HIS A 306 1.55 25.70 -7.04
N GLN A 307 2.75 25.15 -7.23
CA GLN A 307 2.96 24.08 -8.21
C GLN A 307 2.20 22.80 -7.88
N TYR A 308 1.85 22.56 -6.60
CA TYR A 308 0.97 21.44 -6.27
C TYR A 308 -0.39 21.58 -6.96
N ASP A 309 -0.96 22.78 -7.00
CA ASP A 309 -2.27 22.98 -7.62
C ASP A 309 -2.17 22.92 -9.16
N MET A 310 -1.02 23.27 -9.74
CA MET A 310 -0.75 23.17 -11.19
C MET A 310 -0.49 21.75 -11.71
N ALA A 311 0.03 20.84 -10.89
CA ALA A 311 0.42 19.51 -11.35
C ALA A 311 -0.78 18.67 -11.84
N GLU A 312 -0.65 17.91 -12.91
CA GLU A 312 -1.69 17.05 -13.48
C GLU A 312 -1.27 15.58 -13.48
N GLU A 313 -2.25 14.67 -13.56
CA GLU A 313 -1.95 13.24 -13.62
C GLU A 313 -1.02 12.95 -14.80
N GLY A 314 0.06 12.21 -14.53
CA GLY A 314 1.09 11.91 -15.51
C GLY A 314 2.29 12.88 -15.51
N ASP A 315 2.21 14.02 -14.83
CA ASP A 315 3.36 14.92 -14.66
C ASP A 315 4.49 14.25 -13.87
N ILE A 316 5.74 14.62 -14.19
CA ILE A 316 6.88 14.29 -13.33
C ILE A 316 6.99 15.38 -12.28
N VAL A 317 6.98 14.99 -10.99
CA VAL A 317 7.08 15.92 -9.87
C VAL A 317 8.31 15.62 -9.02
N LEU A 318 9.09 16.65 -8.77
CA LEU A 318 10.21 16.68 -7.84
C LEU A 318 9.70 17.15 -6.47
N LEU A 319 9.93 16.34 -5.44
CA LEU A 319 9.62 16.67 -4.06
C LEU A 319 10.93 16.84 -3.29
N SER A 320 11.19 18.06 -2.84
CA SER A 320 12.40 18.38 -2.09
C SER A 320 12.14 18.50 -0.59
N ASN A 321 13.13 18.11 0.20
CA ASN A 321 13.14 18.18 1.66
C ASN A 321 11.93 17.44 2.29
N LEU A 322 11.63 16.27 1.76
CA LEU A 322 10.51 15.41 2.16
C LEU A 322 10.84 14.65 3.45
N GLU A 323 9.94 14.71 4.42
CA GLU A 323 9.97 13.82 5.59
C GLU A 323 9.47 12.42 5.22
N LEU A 324 10.21 11.37 5.55
CA LEU A 324 9.74 10.01 5.32
C LEU A 324 8.89 9.48 6.47
N ASP A 325 7.94 8.62 6.12
CA ASP A 325 7.09 7.86 7.04
C ASP A 325 6.75 6.52 6.38
N ALA A 326 6.10 5.61 7.11
CA ALA A 326 5.58 4.39 6.52
C ALA A 326 4.34 3.87 7.25
N TRP A 327 3.59 3.01 6.57
CA TRP A 327 2.50 2.24 7.16
C TRP A 327 2.37 0.90 6.45
N ALA A 328 2.53 -0.18 7.20
CA ALA A 328 2.72 -1.52 6.64
C ALA A 328 3.77 -1.46 5.51
N ASN A 329 3.46 -2.03 4.35
CA ASN A 329 4.32 -2.02 3.17
C ASN A 329 4.27 -0.70 2.37
N GLN A 330 3.48 0.30 2.77
CA GLN A 330 3.36 1.56 2.04
C GLN A 330 4.40 2.58 2.52
N LEU A 331 5.31 2.95 1.63
CA LEU A 331 6.19 4.10 1.78
C LEU A 331 5.36 5.39 1.76
N ARG A 332 5.66 6.30 2.69
CA ARG A 332 4.95 7.58 2.83
C ARG A 332 5.91 8.74 2.94
N GLY A 333 5.41 9.90 2.53
CA GLY A 333 6.10 11.17 2.66
C GLY A 333 5.23 12.22 3.34
N GLN A 334 5.87 13.16 4.02
CA GLN A 334 5.25 14.33 4.62
C GLN A 334 5.85 15.61 4.04
N ILE A 335 4.99 16.44 3.46
CA ILE A 335 5.31 17.81 3.12
C ILE A 335 5.16 18.66 4.37
N GLY A 336 6.22 19.36 4.73
CA GLY A 336 6.20 20.40 5.76
C GLY A 336 6.52 21.77 5.16
N ARG A 337 6.58 22.79 6.02
CA ARG A 337 6.81 24.19 5.63
C ARG A 337 8.07 24.45 4.80
N ASN A 338 9.08 23.60 4.93
CA ASN A 338 10.36 23.73 4.22
C ASN A 338 10.46 22.75 3.04
N SER A 339 9.42 21.95 2.79
CA SER A 339 9.37 21.05 1.65
C SER A 339 8.87 21.81 0.42
N ARG A 340 9.26 21.35 -0.77
CA ARG A 340 8.87 21.96 -2.04
C ARG A 340 8.38 20.88 -3.00
N LEU A 341 7.43 21.25 -3.84
CA LEU A 341 7.04 20.49 -5.02
C LEU A 341 7.33 21.33 -6.25
N ASP A 342 8.00 20.73 -7.23
CA ASP A 342 8.19 21.29 -8.56
C ASP A 342 7.70 20.29 -9.62
N VAL A 343 6.89 20.75 -10.57
CA VAL A 343 6.61 20.04 -11.81
C VAL A 343 7.82 20.21 -12.70
N VAL A 344 8.41 19.10 -13.12
CA VAL A 344 9.63 19.06 -13.92
C VAL A 344 9.35 18.33 -15.22
N ASN A 345 10.02 18.75 -16.28
CA ASN A 345 9.95 18.00 -17.53
C ASN A 345 10.76 16.71 -17.37
N PRO A 346 10.33 15.60 -18.00
CA PRO A 346 11.21 14.47 -18.24
C PRO A 346 12.47 15.02 -18.93
N SER A 347 13.66 14.64 -18.46
CA SER A 347 14.88 15.01 -19.15
C SER A 347 14.78 14.52 -20.60
N THR A 348 14.78 15.47 -21.55
CA THR A 348 15.06 15.14 -22.94
C THR A 348 16.47 14.57 -22.96
N ALA A 349 16.56 13.24 -23.10
CA ALA A 349 17.82 12.55 -23.32
C ALA A 349 18.48 13.02 -24.63
#